data_AF-A0A3M9NDX8-F1
#
_entry.id   AF-A0A3M9NDX8-F1
#
_cell.length_a   1.000
_cell.length_b   1.000
_cell.length_c   1.000
_cell.angle_alpha   90.00
_cell.angle_beta   90.00
_cell.angle_gamma   90.00
#
_symmetry.space_group_name_H-M   'P 1'
#
loop_
_entity.id
_entity.type
_entity.pdbx_description
1 polymer ?
#
loop_
_entity_poly.entity_id
_entity_poly.type
_entity_poly.pdbx_seq_one_letter_code
_entity_poly.pdbx_strand_id
1 'polypeptide(L)' 'MADANLRQSLKKYISSVVDYFHENRDNVVYQFFYEKQYNKGCDTHPDLKEHHEIAALLIQFFKDKKLLGTL' A
#
# COMPACT_ATOMS: atom_id res chain seq x y z
N MET A 1 -5.99 15.46 -1.85
CA MET A 1 -4.97 14.40 -1.62
C MET A 1 -3.56 14.98 -1.72
N ALA A 2 -2.56 14.30 -1.14
CA ALA A 2 -1.17 14.78 -1.02
C ALA A 2 -0.54 15.17 -2.37
N ASP A 3 0.18 16.30 -2.39
CA ASP A 3 1.01 16.70 -3.52
C ASP A 3 2.23 15.79 -3.68
N ALA A 4 3.06 16.04 -4.70
CA ALA A 4 4.24 15.23 -5.00
C ALA A 4 5.27 15.22 -3.86
N ASN A 5 5.48 16.36 -3.19
CA ASN A 5 6.45 16.49 -2.11
C ASN A 5 5.96 15.74 -0.87
N LEU A 6 4.69 15.96 -0.49
CA LEU A 6 4.07 15.25 0.62
C LEU A 6 4.03 13.74 0.35
N ARG A 7 3.71 13.30 -0.87
CA ARG A 7 3.73 11.87 -1.24
C ARG A 7 5.13 11.26 -1.10
N GLN A 8 6.17 11.99 -1.51
CA GLN A 8 7.55 11.53 -1.35
C GLN A 8 7.93 11.41 0.14
N SER A 9 7.61 12.41 0.95
CA SER A 9 7.86 12.38 2.40
C SER A 9 7.13 11.22 3.08
N LEU A 10 5.85 11.01 2.77
CA LEU A 10 5.06 9.91 3.33
C LEU A 10 5.64 8.53 2.94
N LYS A 11 6.05 8.35 1.68
CA LYS A 11 6.75 7.12 1.26
C LYS A 11 8.03 6.90 2.06
N LYS A 12 8.83 7.95 2.27
CA LYS A 12 10.07 7.86 3.06
C LYS A 12 9.80 7.45 4.50
N TYR A 13 8.78 8.03 5.14
CA TYR A 13 8.43 7.70 6.53
C TYR A 13 7.97 6.25 6.67
N ILE A 14 7.07 5.80 5.79
CA ILE A 14 6.57 4.41 5.82
C ILE A 14 7.73 3.44 5.55
N SER A 15 8.61 3.72 4.57
CA SER A 15 9.82 2.91 4.34
C SER A 15 10.70 2.82 5.58
N SER A 16 10.97 3.93 6.26
CA SER A 16 11.84 3.91 7.44
C SER A 16 11.30 3.05 8.58
N VAL A 17 9.98 2.93 8.71
CA VAL A 17 9.36 2.03 9.70
C VAL A 17 9.60 0.57 9.31
N VAL A 18 9.39 0.21 8.03
CA VAL A 18 9.66 -1.15 7.56
C VAL A 18 11.13 -1.51 7.69
N ASP A 19 12.02 -0.61 7.29
CA ASP A 19 13.47 -0.79 7.40
C ASP A 19 13.88 -1.06 8.86
N TYR A 20 13.33 -0.30 9.82
CA TYR A 20 13.57 -0.53 11.24
C TYR A 20 13.20 -1.97 11.65
N PHE A 21 12.04 -2.49 11.25
CA PHE A 21 11.65 -3.87 11.59
C PHE A 21 12.59 -4.90 10.95
N HIS A 22 12.96 -4.69 9.68
CA HIS A 22 13.86 -5.60 8.96
C HIS A 22 15.27 -5.62 9.57
N GLU A 23 15.80 -4.46 9.95
CA GLU A 23 17.08 -4.33 10.67
C GLU A 23 17.06 -5.05 12.03
N ASN A 24 15.89 -5.08 12.69
CA ASN A 24 15.66 -5.80 13.94
C ASN A 24 15.25 -7.27 13.74
N ARG A 25 15.50 -7.83 12.54
CA ARG A 25 15.23 -9.24 12.16
C ARG A 25 13.75 -9.62 12.12
N ASP A 26 12.84 -8.65 12.17
CA ASP A 26 11.43 -8.85 11.91
C ASP A 26 11.13 -8.61 10.43
N ASN A 27 11.22 -9.67 9.63
CA ASN A 27 11.05 -9.61 8.17
C ASN A 27 9.61 -9.86 7.69
N VAL A 28 8.63 -9.88 8.61
CA VAL A 28 7.21 -10.10 8.27
C VAL A 28 6.40 -8.81 8.16
N VAL A 29 7.05 -7.65 8.33
CA VAL A 29 6.46 -6.34 8.06
C VAL A 29 6.68 -5.97 6.59
N TYR A 30 5.62 -5.55 5.90
CA TYR A 30 5.69 -5.18 4.48
C TYR A 30 5.02 -3.82 4.25
N GLN A 31 5.41 -3.17 3.15
CA GLN A 31 4.75 -1.95 2.67
C GLN A 31 4.27 -2.11 1.23
N PHE A 32 3.19 -1.38 0.92
CA PHE A 32 2.61 -1.29 -0.41
C PHE A 32 2.23 0.16 -0.69
N PHE A 33 2.56 0.66 -1.89
CA PHE A 33 2.18 2.00 -2.33
C PHE A 33 1.37 1.93 -3.61
N TYR A 34 0.22 2.58 -3.63
CA TYR A 34 -0.58 2.72 -4.85
C TYR A 34 0.12 3.65 -5.86
N GLU A 35 0.09 3.26 -7.14
CA GLU A 35 0.71 4.01 -8.23
C GLU A 35 -0.09 5.28 -8.61
N LYS A 36 -1.42 5.18 -8.57
CA LYS A 36 -2.35 6.27 -8.90
C LYS A 36 -3.22 6.67 -7.71
N GLN A 37 -3.92 7.79 -7.86
CA GLN A 37 -4.96 8.22 -6.93
C GLN A 37 -6.28 7.55 -7.29
N TYR A 38 -7.03 7.13 -6.27
CA TYR A 38 -8.36 6.57 -6.37
C TYR A 38 -9.30 7.54 -5.66
N ASN A 39 -10.08 8.32 -6.42
CA ASN A 39 -10.76 9.52 -5.91
C ASN A 39 -12.11 9.82 -6.59
N LYS A 40 -12.73 8.83 -7.23
CA LYS A 40 -13.99 9.01 -7.99
C LYS A 40 -15.26 8.96 -7.13
N GLY A 41 -15.12 8.66 -5.85
CA GLY A 41 -16.19 8.70 -4.85
C GLY A 41 -16.37 10.08 -4.20
N CYS A 42 -17.03 10.09 -3.04
CA CYS A 42 -17.33 11.33 -2.31
C CYS A 42 -16.07 11.89 -1.63
N ASP A 43 -15.92 13.22 -1.57
CA ASP A 43 -14.82 13.90 -0.89
C ASP A 43 -13.43 13.37 -1.27
N THR A 44 -13.24 13.03 -2.55
CA THR A 44 -12.00 12.44 -3.10
C THR A 44 -11.65 11.03 -2.57
N HIS A 45 -12.62 10.32 -2.00
CA HIS A 45 -12.48 8.90 -1.68
C HIS A 45 -12.65 8.02 -2.92
N PRO A 46 -12.17 6.76 -2.90
CA PRO A 46 -12.43 5.81 -3.98
C PRO A 46 -13.93 5.53 -4.15
N ASP A 47 -14.35 5.23 -5.38
CA ASP A 47 -15.67 4.62 -5.64
C ASP A 47 -15.63 3.08 -5.54
N LEU A 48 -16.78 2.41 -5.72
CA LEU A 48 -16.86 0.95 -5.67
C LEU A 48 -15.97 0.26 -6.73
N LYS A 49 -15.88 0.82 -7.94
CA LYS A 49 -15.05 0.26 -9.02
C LYS A 49 -13.57 0.37 -8.66
N GLU A 50 -13.15 1.51 -8.13
CA GLU A 50 -11.80 1.75 -7.65
C GLU A 50 -11.45 0.87 -6.44
N HIS A 51 -12.41 0.60 -5.54
CA HIS A 51 -12.23 -0.39 -4.48
C HIS A 51 -11.99 -1.80 -5.01
N HIS A 52 -12.65 -2.21 -6.10
CA HIS A 52 -12.35 -3.49 -6.75
C HIS A 52 -10.94 -3.52 -7.36
N GLU A 53 -10.49 -2.43 -7.98
CA GLU A 53 -9.12 -2.31 -8.50
C GLU A 53 -8.07 -2.39 -7.37
N ILE A 54 -8.31 -1.67 -6.26
CA ILE A 54 -7.48 -1.72 -5.05
C ILE A 54 -7.40 -3.16 -4.51
N ALA A 55 -8.54 -3.84 -4.40
CA ALA A 55 -8.59 -5.20 -3.89
C ALA A 55 -7.78 -6.18 -4.76
N ALA A 56 -7.89 -6.07 -6.10
CA ALA A 56 -7.12 -6.90 -7.02
C ALA A 56 -5.60 -6.71 -6.86
N LEU A 57 -5.15 -5.45 -6.71
CA LEU A 57 -3.74 -5.13 -6.48
C LEU A 57 -3.22 -5.73 -5.16
N LEU A 58 -4.00 -5.58 -4.08
CA LEU A 58 -3.61 -6.12 -2.77
C LEU A 58 -3.60 -7.65 -2.75
N ILE A 59 -4.58 -8.29 -3.40
CA ILE A 59 -4.59 -9.76 -3.53
C ILE A 59 -3.32 -10.23 -4.25
N GLN A 60 -2.93 -9.58 -5.34
CA GLN A 60 -1.70 -9.94 -6.05
C GLN A 60 -0.47 -9.73 -5.16
N PHE A 61 -0.37 -8.60 -4.47
CA PHE A 61 0.71 -8.33 -3.53
C PHE A 61 0.82 -9.40 -2.43
N PHE A 62 -0.30 -9.80 -1.84
CA PHE A 62 -0.32 -10.84 -0.82
C PHE A 62 0.10 -12.22 -1.37
N LYS A 63 -0.26 -12.55 -2.61
CA LYS A 63 0.23 -13.76 -3.29
C LYS A 63 1.75 -13.71 -3.49
N ASP A 64 2.27 -12.59 -3.99
CA ASP A 64 3.71 -12.42 -4.24
C ASP A 64 4.53 -12.51 -2.96
N LYS A 65 3.99 -12.00 -1.85
CA LYS A 65 4.57 -12.11 -0.51
C LYS A 65 4.27 -13.44 0.20
N LYS A 66 3.49 -14.34 -0.42
CA LYS A 66 3.07 -15.63 0.16
C LYS A 66 2.35 -15.48 1.50
N LEU A 67 1.56 -14.41 1.64
CA LEU A 67 0.81 -14.07 2.86
C LEU A 67 -0.61 -14.65 2.86
N LEU A 68 -1.11 -15.09 1.70
CA LEU A 68 -2.31 -15.89 1.64
C LEU A 68 -1.92 -17.34 1.88
N GLY A 69 -2.53 -17.98 2.88
CA GLY A 69 -2.51 -19.45 3.00
C GLY A 69 -3.09 -20.09 1.74
N THR A 70 -2.84 -21.38 1.53
CA THR A 70 -3.57 -22.18 0.53
C THR A 70 -5.07 -22.00 0.76
N LEU A 71 -5.72 -21.26 -0.13
CA LEU A 71 -7.17 -21.19 -0.26
C LEU A 71 -7.67 -22.50 -0.88
#